data_AF-A0A3C1UTY2-F1
#
_entry.id   AF-A0A3C1UTY2-F1
#
_cell.length_a   1.000
_cell.length_b   1.000
_cell.length_c   1.000
_cell.angle_alpha   90.00
_cell.angle_beta   90.00
_cell.angle_gamma   90.00
#
_symmetry.space_group_name_H-M   'P 1'
#
loop_
_entity.id
_entity.type
_entity.pdbx_description
1 polymer ?
#
loop_
_entity_poly.entity_id
_entity_poly.type
_entity_poly.pdbx_seq_one_letter_code
_entity_poly.pdbx_strand_id
1 'polypeptide(L)'
;MTGYLNGEQFGQASGIHLLYNHSDDVAFGARNEEAVLADFIASGTFSPDFWATGDLMAYDGWLDEAALYNKVLSAERIKAHFEAGNTEVAFTPGNGGDAGQVNSIVIADGNVVIEFEGILKSSPTVTGPFAPVAGAVSPYSVAPDQSAQFYLAE
;
A
#
# COMPACT_ATOMS: atom_id res chain seq x y z
N MET A 1 7.78 -10.66 -0.28
CA MET A 1 8.77 -9.65 0.18
C MET A 1 10.16 -10.04 -0.31
N THR A 2 10.94 -9.07 -0.81
CA THR A 2 12.35 -9.26 -1.19
C THR A 2 13.24 -8.63 -0.13
N GLY A 3 14.11 -9.43 0.50
CA GLY A 3 15.03 -8.98 1.54
C GLY A 3 16.37 -8.56 0.96
N TYR A 4 16.89 -7.42 1.42
CA TYR A 4 18.22 -6.92 1.07
C TYR A 4 19.10 -6.80 2.33
N LEU A 5 20.37 -7.19 2.21
CA LEU A 5 21.39 -6.98 3.23
C LEU A 5 22.58 -6.29 2.55
N ASN A 6 23.00 -5.13 3.06
CA ASN A 6 24.08 -4.32 2.48
C ASN A 6 23.89 -3.98 0.99
N GLY A 7 22.64 -3.86 0.54
CA GLY A 7 22.30 -3.55 -0.85
C GLY A 7 22.28 -4.76 -1.79
N GLU A 8 22.58 -5.97 -1.31
CA GLU A 8 22.50 -7.20 -2.08
C GLU A 8 21.26 -8.00 -1.67
N GLN A 9 20.52 -8.54 -2.65
CA GLN A 9 19.35 -9.37 -2.39
C GLN A 9 19.79 -10.69 -1.75
N PHE A 10 19.32 -10.97 -0.53
CA PHE A 10 19.63 -12.22 0.16
C PHE A 10 18.49 -13.24 0.13
N GLY A 11 17.29 -12.82 -0.29
CA GLY A 11 16.16 -13.75 -0.41
C GLY A 11 14.88 -13.11 -0.94
N GLN A 12 14.00 -13.95 -1.45
CA GLN A 12 12.66 -13.56 -1.88
C GLN A 12 11.67 -14.59 -1.36
N ALA A 13 10.65 -14.12 -0.64
CA ALA A 13 9.51 -14.92 -0.21
C ALA A 13 8.26 -14.51 -1.01
N SER A 14 7.56 -15.51 -1.55
CA SER A 14 6.29 -15.37 -2.28
C SER A 14 5.13 -15.84 -1.40
N GLY A 15 4.06 -15.06 -1.35
CA GLY A 15 2.90 -15.24 -0.46
C GLY A 15 2.43 -13.90 0.13
N ILE A 16 1.18 -13.85 0.62
CA ILE A 16 0.61 -12.68 1.30
C ILE A 16 1.19 -12.56 2.72
N HIS A 17 2.00 -11.52 2.96
CA HIS A 17 2.23 -10.80 4.24
C HIS A 17 2.19 -11.52 5.62
N LEU A 18 2.58 -12.79 5.76
CA LEU A 18 2.56 -13.42 7.09
C LEU A 18 3.80 -13.00 7.92
N LEU A 19 3.61 -12.16 8.94
CA LEU A 19 4.52 -12.07 10.09
C LEU A 19 4.33 -13.34 10.93
N TYR A 20 5.14 -14.36 10.66
CA TYR A 20 5.14 -15.59 11.47
C TYR A 20 5.73 -15.30 12.85
N ASN A 21 4.97 -15.56 13.90
CA ASN A 21 5.50 -15.53 15.27
C ASN A 21 6.45 -16.73 15.50
N HIS A 22 7.59 -16.48 16.15
CA HIS A 22 8.59 -17.48 16.56
C HIS A 22 8.35 -17.99 18.00
N SER A 23 7.14 -18.42 18.30
CA SER A 23 6.90 -19.31 19.43
C SER A 23 5.62 -20.06 19.15
N ASP A 24 5.60 -21.34 19.46
CA ASP A 24 4.55 -22.27 19.03
C ASP A 24 3.12 -21.88 19.49
N ASP A 25 2.95 -20.79 20.26
CA ASP A 25 1.70 -20.39 20.91
C ASP A 25 1.31 -18.88 20.87
N VAL A 26 2.10 -17.96 20.29
CA VAL A 26 1.76 -16.51 20.29
C VAL A 26 1.25 -16.05 18.91
N ALA A 27 0.14 -15.32 18.85
CA ALA A 27 -0.39 -14.80 17.59
C ALA A 27 -0.46 -13.27 17.64
N PHE A 28 -0.02 -12.62 16.57
CA PHE A 28 -0.21 -11.18 16.38
C PHE A 28 -1.38 -10.95 15.42
N GLY A 29 -2.47 -10.34 15.91
CA GLY A 29 -3.65 -10.05 15.10
C GLY A 29 -4.63 -11.21 14.95
N ALA A 30 -4.52 -12.27 15.77
CA ALA A 30 -5.50 -13.36 15.77
C ALA A 30 -6.88 -12.85 16.20
N ARG A 31 -7.92 -13.39 15.58
CA ARG A 31 -9.31 -13.13 15.92
C ARG A 31 -9.90 -14.28 16.71
N ASN A 32 -10.56 -13.97 17.82
CA ASN A 32 -11.55 -14.83 18.44
C ASN A 32 -12.89 -14.11 18.37
N GLU A 33 -13.82 -14.63 17.57
CA GLU A 33 -15.08 -13.94 17.23
C GLU A 33 -14.81 -12.54 16.61
N GLU A 34 -15.30 -11.45 17.21
CA GLU A 34 -15.07 -10.06 16.77
C GLU A 34 -13.88 -9.36 17.47
N ALA A 35 -13.16 -10.03 18.37
CA ALA A 35 -12.03 -9.42 19.09
C ALA A 35 -10.68 -9.75 18.43
N VAL A 36 -9.85 -8.73 18.16
CA VAL A 36 -8.46 -8.88 17.70
C VAL A 36 -7.52 -8.85 18.90
N LEU A 37 -6.64 -9.85 19.00
CA LEU A 37 -5.70 -10.00 20.11
C LEU A 37 -4.28 -9.63 19.66
N ALA A 38 -3.61 -8.76 20.43
CA ALA A 38 -2.25 -8.28 20.16
C ALA A 38 -1.15 -9.07 20.90
N ASP A 39 -1.52 -9.84 21.93
CA ASP A 39 -0.70 -10.77 22.69
C ASP A 39 -1.65 -11.84 23.26
N PHE A 40 -1.56 -13.08 22.78
CA PHE A 40 -2.43 -14.16 23.24
C PHE A 40 -1.69 -15.49 23.24
N ILE A 41 -1.74 -16.15 24.39
CA ILE A 41 -1.31 -17.55 24.55
C ILE A 41 -2.57 -18.41 24.48
N ALA A 42 -2.67 -19.26 23.46
CA ALA A 42 -3.80 -20.18 23.30
C ALA A 42 -3.72 -21.35 24.31
N SER A 43 -3.95 -21.09 25.60
CA SER A 43 -4.05 -22.13 26.64
C SER A 43 -5.51 -22.33 27.08
N GLY A 44 -6.17 -23.40 26.61
CA GLY A 44 -7.56 -23.69 26.96
C GLY A 44 -8.33 -24.56 25.96
N THR A 45 -9.55 -24.94 26.33
CA THR A 45 -10.51 -25.60 25.43
C THR A 45 -11.31 -24.53 24.68
N PHE A 46 -11.00 -24.31 23.40
CA PHE A 46 -11.65 -23.31 22.54
C PHE A 46 -12.62 -23.95 21.56
N SER A 47 -13.47 -23.12 20.94
CA SER A 47 -14.39 -23.58 19.90
C SER A 47 -13.61 -24.27 18.77
N PRO A 48 -14.16 -25.33 18.16
CA PRO A 48 -13.53 -25.98 17.01
C PRO A 48 -13.23 -25.00 15.87
N ASP A 49 -14.05 -23.95 15.72
CA ASP A 49 -13.89 -22.89 14.73
C ASP A 49 -12.60 -22.07 14.94
N PHE A 50 -12.09 -21.99 16.17
CA PHE A 50 -10.79 -21.37 16.47
C PHE A 50 -9.59 -22.24 16.08
N TRP A 51 -9.75 -23.55 15.87
CA TRP A 51 -8.64 -24.43 15.47
C TRP A 51 -8.74 -24.90 14.01
N ALA A 52 -9.92 -24.81 13.41
CA ALA A 52 -10.23 -25.35 12.08
C ALA A 52 -9.79 -24.45 10.90
N THR A 53 -9.25 -23.27 11.17
CA THR A 53 -8.97 -22.27 10.12
C THR A 53 -7.68 -22.52 9.35
N GLY A 54 -6.70 -23.29 9.84
CA GLY A 54 -5.43 -23.54 9.12
C GLY A 54 -4.55 -22.30 8.83
N ASP A 55 -5.12 -21.11 9.00
CA ASP A 55 -4.60 -19.77 8.72
C ASP A 55 -4.29 -19.00 10.02
N LEU A 56 -4.64 -19.54 11.18
CA LEU A 56 -4.48 -18.85 12.46
C LEU A 56 -3.04 -18.96 12.94
N MET A 57 -2.28 -17.91 12.63
CA MET A 57 -1.29 -17.27 13.50
C MET A 57 -0.65 -16.04 12.85
N ALA A 58 -1.15 -15.62 11.70
CA ALA A 58 -0.56 -14.53 10.94
C ALA A 58 -1.48 -13.32 10.88
N TYR A 59 -0.87 -12.15 10.94
CA TYR A 59 -1.50 -10.88 10.62
C TYR A 59 -1.88 -10.86 9.13
N ASP A 60 -3.18 -10.71 8.83
CA ASP A 60 -3.70 -10.49 7.48
C ASP A 60 -4.21 -9.05 7.36
N GLY A 61 -3.28 -8.14 7.05
CA GLY A 61 -3.55 -6.72 6.94
C GLY A 61 -2.41 -5.97 6.25
N TRP A 62 -2.58 -4.66 6.09
CA TRP A 62 -1.59 -3.78 5.46
C TRP A 62 -0.86 -3.00 6.55
N LEU A 63 0.45 -3.20 6.64
CA LEU A 63 1.32 -2.40 7.49
C LEU A 63 2.02 -1.36 6.62
N ASP A 64 1.74 -0.09 6.89
CA ASP A 64 2.33 1.04 6.17
C ASP A 64 3.73 1.36 6.73
N GLU A 65 3.83 1.60 8.04
CA GLU A 65 5.09 1.95 8.72
C GLU A 65 5.36 1.08 9.97
N ALA A 66 6.60 0.57 10.11
CA ALA A 66 7.10 -0.06 11.32
C ALA A 66 8.49 0.46 11.70
N ALA A 67 8.71 0.71 12.99
CA ALA A 67 9.99 1.14 13.54
C ALA A 67 10.34 0.38 14.83
N LEU A 68 11.62 -0.01 14.96
CA LEU A 68 12.17 -0.67 16.14
C LEU A 68 13.26 0.20 16.77
N TYR A 69 13.18 0.41 18.09
CA TYR A 69 14.14 1.21 18.84
C TYR A 69 14.80 0.37 19.93
N ASN A 70 16.12 0.44 20.02
CA ASN A 70 16.90 -0.18 21.10
C ASN A 70 16.99 0.72 22.35
N LYS A 71 16.13 1.73 22.46
CA LYS A 71 16.08 2.68 23.57
C LYS A 71 14.65 3.10 23.86
N VAL A 72 14.41 3.54 25.09
CA VAL A 72 13.15 4.20 25.46
C VAL A 72 13.08 5.56 24.76
N LEU A 73 12.00 5.82 24.05
CA LEU A 73 11.74 7.12 23.42
C LEU A 73 11.23 8.12 24.47
N SER A 74 11.61 9.39 24.32
CA SER A 74 11.02 10.46 25.12
C SER A 74 9.58 10.73 24.68
N ALA A 75 8.79 11.36 25.55
CA ALA A 75 7.40 11.73 25.23
C ALA A 75 7.33 12.64 24.00
N GLU A 76 8.28 13.56 23.85
CA GLU A 76 8.37 14.46 22.68
C GLU A 76 8.61 13.68 21.40
N ARG A 77 9.45 12.65 21.44
CA ARG A 77 9.75 11.83 20.27
C ARG A 77 8.57 10.93 19.89
N ILE A 78 7.85 10.38 20.87
CA ILE A 78 6.61 9.63 20.64
C ILE A 78 5.57 10.54 19.98
N LYS A 79 5.37 11.75 20.53
CA LYS A 79 4.45 12.74 19.96
C LYS A 79 4.81 13.10 18.51
N ALA A 80 6.09 13.33 18.23
CA ALA A 80 6.54 13.63 16.87
C ALA A 80 6.25 12.49 15.89
N HIS A 81 6.39 11.22 16.31
CA HIS A 81 6.02 10.07 15.48
C HIS A 81 4.52 10.00 15.22
N PHE A 82 3.69 10.20 16.25
CA PHE A 82 2.23 10.22 16.09
C PHE A 82 1.76 11.34 15.15
N GLU A 83 2.31 12.55 15.27
CA GLU A 83 1.96 13.67 14.40
C GLU A 83 2.40 13.41 12.95
N ALA A 84 3.58 12.84 12.74
CA ALA A 84 4.06 12.48 11.40
C ALA A 84 3.16 11.44 10.72
N GLY A 85 2.79 10.37 11.42
CA GLY A 85 1.93 9.32 10.86
C GLY A 85 0.48 9.74 10.57
N ASN A 86 0.01 10.85 11.16
CA ASN A 86 -1.32 11.43 10.88
C ASN A 86 -1.26 12.60 9.88
N THR A 87 -0.06 12.98 9.43
CA THR A 87 0.09 14.03 8.43
C THR A 87 0.06 13.36 7.07
N GLU A 88 -1.03 13.53 6.34
CA GLU A 88 -1.06 13.16 4.93
C GLU A 88 0.03 13.96 4.21
N VAL A 89 1.03 13.26 3.70
CA VAL A 89 2.02 13.88 2.83
C VAL A 89 1.32 14.12 1.50
N ALA A 90 0.89 15.37 1.29
CA ALA A 90 0.36 15.78 0.00
C ALA A 90 1.36 15.35 -1.09
N PHE A 91 0.89 14.58 -2.06
CA PHE A 91 1.68 14.29 -3.24
C PHE A 91 2.01 15.62 -3.92
N THR A 92 3.24 16.08 -3.73
CA THR A 92 3.82 17.15 -4.52
C THR A 92 4.62 16.45 -5.60
N PRO A 93 4.12 16.37 -6.85
CA PRO A 93 4.93 15.84 -7.93
C PRO A 93 6.25 16.61 -7.96
N GLY A 94 7.36 15.90 -8.10
CA GLY A 94 8.69 16.52 -8.10
C GLY A 94 8.76 17.66 -9.11
N ASN A 95 9.13 18.86 -8.63
CA ASN A 95 9.30 20.08 -9.40
C ASN A 95 10.04 19.85 -10.74
N GLY A 96 9.29 19.59 -11.80
CA GLY A 96 9.59 20.02 -13.16
C GLY A 96 8.58 21.11 -13.46
N GLY A 97 8.95 22.37 -13.21
CA GLY A 97 8.04 23.52 -13.31
C GLY A 97 7.24 23.54 -14.61
N ASP A 98 6.01 24.03 -14.54
CA ASP A 98 5.08 24.23 -15.65
C ASP A 98 4.67 22.96 -16.44
N ALA A 99 5.12 21.76 -16.03
CA ALA A 99 4.68 20.49 -16.60
C ALA A 99 3.41 20.01 -15.88
N GLY A 100 2.34 19.84 -16.62
CA GLY A 100 1.04 19.32 -16.18
C GLY A 100 1.12 18.13 -15.22
N GLN A 101 0.05 17.93 -14.46
CA GLN A 101 0.00 16.96 -13.37
C GLN A 101 -1.20 16.04 -13.52
N VAL A 102 -1.07 14.75 -13.18
CA VAL A 102 -2.22 13.89 -12.90
C VAL A 102 -2.57 14.02 -11.41
N ASN A 103 -3.78 14.49 -11.13
CA ASN A 103 -4.28 14.74 -9.78
C ASN A 103 -4.97 13.51 -9.19
N SER A 104 -5.74 12.79 -10.00
CA SER A 104 -6.54 11.64 -9.57
C SER A 104 -6.74 10.66 -10.71
N ILE A 105 -6.76 9.36 -10.37
CA ILE A 105 -7.19 8.28 -11.25
C ILE A 105 -8.20 7.45 -10.47
N VAL A 106 -9.43 7.38 -10.97
CA VAL A 106 -10.50 6.58 -10.36
C VAL A 106 -11.20 5.73 -11.40
N ILE A 107 -11.84 4.65 -10.96
CA ILE A 107 -12.77 3.89 -11.78
C ILE A 107 -14.18 4.36 -11.44
N ALA A 108 -14.89 4.90 -12.43
CA ALA A 108 -16.28 5.35 -12.31
C ALA A 108 -17.09 4.93 -13.53
N ASP A 109 -18.27 4.37 -13.31
CA ASP A 109 -19.17 3.87 -14.37
C ASP A 109 -18.49 2.91 -15.36
N GLY A 110 -17.52 2.12 -14.88
CA GLY A 110 -16.75 1.16 -15.69
C GLY A 110 -15.64 1.78 -16.54
N ASN A 111 -15.43 3.10 -16.46
CA ASN A 111 -14.37 3.82 -17.15
C ASN A 111 -13.23 4.19 -16.20
N VAL A 112 -12.05 4.41 -16.76
CA VAL A 112 -10.95 5.11 -16.10
C VAL A 112 -11.23 6.61 -16.23
N VAL A 113 -11.30 7.31 -15.10
CA VAL A 113 -11.47 8.77 -15.04
C VAL A 113 -10.19 9.38 -14.49
N ILE A 114 -9.60 10.30 -15.24
CA ILE A 114 -8.31 10.93 -14.95
C ILE A 114 -8.54 12.42 -14.78
N GLU A 115 -8.28 12.95 -13.59
CA GLU A 115 -8.18 14.39 -13.35
C GLU A 115 -6.74 14.83 -13.54
N PHE A 116 -6.53 15.88 -14.32
CA PHE A 116 -5.20 16.40 -14.63
C PHE A 116 -5.19 17.92 -14.85
N GLU A 117 -3.99 18.48 -14.79
CA GLU A 117 -3.62 19.83 -15.23
C GLU A 117 -2.69 19.72 -16.45
N GLY A 118 -2.70 20.71 -17.35
CA GLY A 118 -1.89 20.70 -18.56
C GLY A 118 -2.49 19.85 -19.70
N ILE A 119 -1.63 19.22 -20.50
CA ILE A 119 -1.93 18.38 -21.66
C ILE A 119 -1.81 16.92 -21.24
N LEU A 120 -2.93 16.20 -21.27
CA LEU A 120 -2.90 14.74 -21.12
C LEU A 120 -2.27 14.11 -22.36
N LYS A 121 -1.25 13.28 -22.15
CA LYS A 121 -0.63 12.44 -23.17
C LYS A 121 -0.82 10.97 -22.85
N SER A 122 -0.76 10.12 -23.86
CA SER A 122 -0.86 8.67 -23.68
C SER A 122 0.11 7.89 -24.55
N SER A 123 0.38 6.65 -24.16
CA SER A 123 1.26 5.71 -24.86
C SER A 123 0.80 4.27 -24.59
N PRO A 124 0.94 3.34 -25.56
CA PRO A 124 0.73 1.90 -25.31
C PRO A 124 1.90 1.25 -24.54
N THR A 125 3.02 1.95 -24.36
CA THR A 125 4.21 1.47 -23.63
C THR A 125 4.55 2.40 -22.47
N VAL A 126 5.05 1.84 -21.37
CA VAL A 126 5.43 2.61 -20.17
C VAL A 126 6.56 3.62 -20.45
N THR A 127 7.41 3.35 -21.44
CA THR A 127 8.56 4.19 -21.81
C THR A 127 8.26 5.20 -22.93
N GLY A 128 7.04 5.23 -23.47
CA GLY A 128 6.68 6.10 -24.60
C GLY A 128 7.04 5.52 -25.98
N PRO A 129 6.82 6.29 -27.06
CA PRO A 129 6.58 7.74 -27.07
C PRO A 129 5.18 8.13 -26.58
N PHE A 130 5.08 9.21 -25.79
CA PHE A 130 3.81 9.78 -25.33
C PHE A 130 3.33 10.86 -26.32
N ALA A 131 2.08 10.74 -26.75
CA ALA A 131 1.44 11.69 -27.66
C ALA A 131 0.22 12.35 -27.00
N PRO A 132 -0.06 13.64 -27.28
CA PRO A 132 -1.26 14.31 -26.77
C PRO A 132 -2.54 13.54 -27.09
N VAL A 133 -3.42 13.41 -26.09
CA VAL A 133 -4.76 12.86 -26.25
C VAL A 133 -5.64 13.95 -26.86
N ALA A 134 -6.06 13.75 -28.11
CA ALA A 134 -6.82 14.75 -28.85
C ALA A 134 -8.15 15.07 -28.16
N GLY A 135 -8.37 16.35 -27.85
CA GLY A 135 -9.62 16.82 -27.22
C GLY A 135 -9.79 16.46 -25.75
N ALA A 136 -8.74 15.94 -25.08
CA ALA A 136 -8.81 15.66 -23.65
C ALA A 136 -9.02 16.96 -22.85
N VAL A 137 -10.04 16.95 -21.99
CA VAL A 137 -10.30 17.97 -20.97
C VAL A 137 -10.40 17.25 -19.63
N SER A 138 -10.02 17.93 -18.55
CA SER A 138 -10.08 17.37 -17.20
C SER A 138 -11.49 17.54 -16.61
N PRO A 139 -12.12 16.50 -16.03
CA PRO A 139 -11.66 15.10 -16.03
C PRO A 139 -11.81 14.43 -17.40
N TYR A 140 -10.82 13.61 -17.79
CA TYR A 140 -10.88 12.79 -18.99
C TYR A 140 -11.36 11.38 -18.65
N SER A 141 -12.36 10.88 -19.37
CA SER A 141 -12.91 9.54 -19.19
C SER A 141 -12.61 8.65 -20.39
N VAL A 142 -12.12 7.44 -20.13
CA VAL A 142 -11.75 6.47 -21.18
C VAL A 142 -12.14 5.06 -20.76
N ALA A 143 -12.67 4.29 -21.71
CA ALA A 143 -12.97 2.89 -21.51
C ALA A 143 -11.65 2.09 -21.43
N PRO A 144 -11.48 1.16 -20.47
CA PRO A 144 -10.30 0.29 -20.38
C PRO A 144 -10.39 -0.86 -21.40
N ASP A 145 -10.48 -0.55 -22.69
CA ASP A 145 -10.67 -1.52 -23.77
C ASP A 145 -9.37 -2.12 -24.31
N GLN A 146 -8.22 -1.52 -23.95
CA GLN A 146 -6.89 -2.02 -24.28
C GLN A 146 -6.33 -2.92 -23.19
N SER A 147 -5.42 -3.83 -23.55
CA SER A 147 -4.69 -4.64 -22.57
C SER A 147 -3.84 -3.80 -21.61
N ALA A 148 -3.33 -2.65 -22.08
CA ALA A 148 -2.65 -1.63 -21.28
C ALA A 148 -2.65 -0.29 -22.04
N GLN A 149 -2.73 0.81 -21.29
CA GLN A 149 -2.51 2.17 -21.79
C GLN A 149 -1.90 2.99 -20.64
N PHE A 150 -0.91 3.81 -20.97
CA PHE A 150 -0.17 4.65 -20.02
C PHE A 150 -0.51 6.12 -20.27
N TYR A 151 -0.64 6.90 -19.20
CA TYR A 151 -0.97 8.32 -19.25
C TYR A 151 0.02 9.14 -18.44
N LEU A 152 0.29 10.34 -18.91
CA LEU A 152 1.00 11.38 -18.16
C LEU A 152 0.38 12.74 -18.51
N ALA A 153 0.64 13.75 -17.68
CA ALA A 153 0.28 15.12 -17.94
C ALA A 153 1.55 15.98 -18.08
N GLU A 154 1.49 16.98 -18.96
CA GLU A 154 2.58 17.92 -19.27
C GLU A 154 2.06 19.30 -19.66
#